data_AF-A0AAV8FLN3-F1
#
_entry.id   AF-A0AAV8FLN3-F1
#
_cell.length_a   1.000
_cell.length_b   1.000
_cell.length_c   1.000
_cell.angle_alpha   90.00
_cell.angle_beta   90.00
_cell.angle_gamma   90.00
#
_symmetry.space_group_name_H-M   'P 1'
#
loop_
_entity.id
_entity.type
_entity.pdbx_description
1 polymer ?
#
loop_
_entity_poly.entity_id
_entity_poly.type
_entity_poly.pdbx_seq_one_letter_code
_entity_poly.pdbx_strand_id
1 'polypeptide(L)'
;MSDPSKMVSVCKTETFSTVHHVNIVGYSLANDFGDTSIKAGKFNLAGHTWALCYRPNVVIYDNYRIKTEFITFSLVLVTQPKVPMAVSFELSLLNQDGKSSPDATKSLKRIFKEKDSDGFTFSNFMETSKLLASEYLKNDSLLVQCSLQVKKPSCTEKTMKIVVPPPEMNQHFGWLFGSKGADVTFHYS
;
A
#
# COMPACT_ATOMS: atom_id res chain seq x y z
N MET A 1 -46.35 -7.13 -13.20
CA MET A 1 -45.36 -7.63 -12.22
C MET A 1 -43.99 -7.18 -12.69
N SER A 2 -43.28 -6.38 -11.90
CA SER A 2 -41.94 -5.91 -12.19
C SER A 2 -40.91 -7.03 -12.02
N ASP A 3 -40.02 -7.22 -12.99
CA ASP A 3 -38.93 -8.20 -12.89
C ASP A 3 -38.06 -7.93 -11.64
N PRO A 4 -37.67 -8.97 -10.88
CA PRO A 4 -36.79 -8.80 -9.74
C PRO A 4 -35.39 -8.37 -10.23
N SER A 5 -35.00 -7.14 -9.88
CA SER A 5 -33.64 -6.67 -10.11
C SER A 5 -32.67 -7.42 -9.19
N LYS A 6 -31.76 -8.22 -9.76
CA LYS A 6 -30.66 -8.83 -9.00
C LYS A 6 -29.57 -7.79 -8.72
N MET A 7 -29.17 -7.63 -7.46
CA MET A 7 -28.05 -6.78 -7.09
C MET A 7 -26.78 -7.63 -6.97
N VAL A 8 -25.69 -7.21 -7.62
CA VAL A 8 -24.40 -7.90 -7.55
C VAL A 8 -23.34 -6.93 -7.07
N SER A 9 -22.71 -7.24 -5.94
CA SER A 9 -21.57 -6.48 -5.43
C SER A 9 -20.27 -7.16 -5.86
N VAL A 10 -19.33 -6.38 -6.38
CA VAL A 10 -17.99 -6.88 -6.74
C VAL A 10 -16.99 -6.14 -5.88
N CYS A 11 -16.17 -6.89 -5.15
CA CYS A 11 -15.01 -6.34 -4.47
C CYS A 11 -13.73 -6.79 -5.17
N LYS A 12 -12.85 -5.84 -5.46
CA LYS A 12 -11.55 -6.06 -6.10
C LYS A 12 -10.45 -5.52 -5.20
N THR A 13 -9.25 -6.09 -5.32
CA THR A 13 -8.05 -5.54 -4.68
C THR A 13 -7.27 -4.77 -5.73
N GLU A 14 -7.09 -3.47 -5.51
CA GLU A 14 -6.27 -2.61 -6.35
C GLU A 14 -4.84 -2.57 -5.82
N THR A 15 -3.86 -2.48 -6.72
CA THR A 15 -2.44 -2.34 -6.39
C THR A 15 -1.89 -1.06 -7.02
N PHE A 16 -1.23 -0.25 -6.22
CA PHE A 16 -0.57 0.99 -6.62
C PHE A 16 0.91 0.86 -6.27
N SER A 17 1.81 1.39 -7.11
CA SER A 17 3.25 1.36 -6.83
C SER A 17 3.91 2.63 -7.35
N THR A 18 4.96 3.08 -6.65
CA THR A 18 5.78 4.23 -7.05
C THR A 18 7.22 4.03 -6.58
N VAL A 19 8.14 4.69 -7.27
CA VAL A 19 9.54 4.82 -6.91
C VAL A 19 9.89 6.30 -6.95
N HIS A 20 10.44 6.82 -5.85
CA HIS A 20 10.86 8.21 -5.75
C HIS A 20 12.34 8.29 -5.38
N HIS A 21 13.10 9.08 -6.14
CA HIS A 21 14.45 9.47 -5.78
C HIS A 21 14.44 10.80 -5.05
N VAL A 22 15.06 10.83 -3.88
CA VAL A 22 15.15 12.02 -3.03
C VAL A 22 16.63 12.28 -2.77
N ASN A 23 17.10 13.47 -3.15
CA ASN A 23 18.45 13.91 -2.84
C ASN A 23 18.43 14.76 -1.56
N ILE A 24 19.03 14.25 -0.49
CA ILE A 24 19.18 14.95 0.78
C ILE A 24 20.53 15.66 0.74
N VAL A 25 20.50 16.97 0.47
CA VAL A 25 21.70 17.81 0.38
C VAL A 25 21.96 18.49 1.72
N GLY A 26 23.23 18.59 2.11
CA GLY A 26 23.63 19.23 3.36
C GLY A 26 23.58 18.28 4.55
N TYR A 27 24.07 17.04 4.41
CA TYR A 27 24.11 16.05 5.50
C TYR A 27 24.82 16.60 6.74
N SER A 28 25.93 17.33 6.56
CA SER A 28 26.66 17.96 7.64
C SER A 28 25.82 18.99 8.40
N LEU A 29 25.06 19.81 7.68
CA LEU A 29 24.14 20.82 8.23
C LEU A 29 22.90 20.18 8.87
N ALA A 30 22.45 19.03 8.35
CA ALA A 30 21.33 18.29 8.92
C ALA A 30 21.59 17.94 10.39
N ASN A 31 22.84 17.68 10.77
CA ASN A 31 23.22 17.39 12.16
C ASN A 31 22.92 18.53 13.13
N ASP A 32 22.81 19.78 12.67
CA ASP A 32 22.51 20.94 13.53
C ASP A 32 21.05 20.93 14.00
N PHE A 33 20.17 20.14 13.36
CA PHE A 33 18.79 19.94 13.79
C PHE A 33 18.65 18.88 14.90
N GLY A 34 19.74 18.26 15.35
CA GLY A 34 19.73 17.24 16.40
C GLY A 34 18.80 16.07 16.08
N ASP A 35 18.01 15.63 17.06
CA ASP A 35 17.10 14.47 16.95
C ASP A 35 15.82 14.77 16.15
N THR A 36 15.74 15.98 15.58
CA THR A 36 14.56 16.43 14.84
C THR A 36 14.42 15.67 13.53
N SER A 37 13.20 15.23 13.24
CA SER A 37 12.87 14.59 11.97
C SER A 37 12.71 15.63 10.86
N ILE A 38 13.53 15.54 9.82
CA ILE A 38 13.54 16.42 8.65
C ILE A 38 12.69 15.80 7.55
N LYS A 39 11.75 16.55 6.97
CA LYS A 39 10.95 16.07 5.83
C LYS A 39 11.79 16.12 4.56
N ALA A 40 12.24 14.96 4.10
CA ALA A 40 13.08 14.82 2.91
C ALA A 40 12.27 14.84 1.61
N GLY A 41 11.06 14.28 1.62
CA GLY A 41 10.21 14.24 0.44
C GLY A 41 8.74 13.99 0.76
N LYS A 42 7.87 14.35 -0.18
CA LYS A 42 6.41 14.16 -0.07
C LYS A 42 5.84 13.74 -1.42
N PHE A 43 5.00 12.71 -1.43
CA PHE A 43 4.39 12.20 -2.65
C PHE A 43 3.00 11.62 -2.39
N ASN A 44 2.22 11.45 -3.46
CA ASN A 44 0.87 10.90 -3.41
C ASN A 44 0.84 9.49 -4.01
N LEU A 45 0.20 8.55 -3.31
CA LEU A 45 -0.03 7.20 -3.81
C LEU A 45 -1.33 6.63 -3.25
N ALA A 46 -2.12 5.98 -4.10
CA ALA A 46 -3.41 5.36 -3.73
C ALA A 46 -4.41 6.32 -3.05
N GLY A 47 -4.34 7.61 -3.36
CA GLY A 47 -5.19 8.65 -2.75
C GLY A 47 -4.71 9.15 -1.38
N HIS A 48 -3.51 8.76 -0.97
CA HIS A 48 -2.90 9.16 0.29
C HIS A 48 -1.61 9.93 0.07
N THR A 49 -1.33 10.84 0.99
CA THR A 49 -0.08 11.60 1.02
C THR A 49 0.90 10.93 1.97
N TRP A 50 2.08 10.66 1.47
CA TRP A 50 3.20 10.06 2.20
C TRP A 50 4.33 11.07 2.32
N ALA A 51 5.00 11.08 3.48
CA ALA A 51 6.17 11.89 3.72
C ALA A 51 7.35 11.00 4.12
N LEU A 52 8.43 11.06 3.35
CA LEU A 52 9.71 10.49 3.75
C LEU A 52 10.40 11.49 4.66
N CYS A 53 10.75 11.03 5.86
CA CYS A 53 11.49 11.80 6.82
C CYS A 53 12.85 11.17 7.09
N TYR A 54 13.84 12.02 7.27
CA TYR A 54 15.22 11.67 7.59
C TYR A 54 15.55 12.24 8.96
N ARG A 55 16.23 11.45 9.78
CA ARG A 55 16.80 11.91 11.05
C ARG A 55 18.30 11.66 11.02
N PRO A 56 19.11 12.72 11.22
CA PRO A 56 20.55 12.63 11.26
C PRO A 56 21.02 11.95 12.54
N ASN A 57 22.31 11.63 12.61
CA ASN A 57 22.88 10.83 13.68
C ASN A 57 23.32 11.65 14.91
N VAL A 58 22.55 12.66 15.29
CA VAL A 58 22.89 13.54 16.41
C VAL A 58 21.69 13.72 17.32
N VAL A 59 21.88 13.57 18.62
CA VAL A 59 20.93 13.96 19.67
C VAL A 59 21.55 15.11 20.45
N ILE A 60 20.75 16.10 20.80
CA ILE A 60 21.17 17.24 21.61
C ILE A 60 20.57 17.06 23.01
N TYR A 61 21.42 16.93 24.03
CA TYR A 61 21.02 16.78 25.43
C TYR A 61 21.84 17.73 26.29
N ASP A 62 21.18 18.60 27.05
CA ASP A 62 21.83 19.60 27.93
C ASP A 62 22.95 20.41 27.24
N ASN A 63 22.66 20.92 26.04
CA ASN A 63 23.61 21.60 25.14
C ASN A 63 24.81 20.76 24.64
N TYR A 64 24.85 19.46 24.94
CA TYR A 64 25.85 18.53 24.43
C TYR A 64 25.35 17.83 23.16
N ARG A 65 26.22 17.70 22.15
CA ARG A 65 25.94 16.95 20.91
C ARG A 65 26.43 15.52 21.06
N ILE A 66 25.51 14.57 21.12
CA ILE A 66 25.78 13.13 21.21
C ILE A 66 25.56 12.53 19.83
N LYS A 67 26.58 11.90 19.25
CA LYS A 67 26.41 11.17 17.97
C LYS A 67 25.73 9.84 18.25
N THR A 68 24.65 9.55 17.53
CA THR A 68 24.02 8.23 17.53
C THR A 68 24.76 7.28 16.58
N GLU A 69 24.66 5.99 16.87
CA GLU A 69 25.33 4.96 16.08
C GLU A 69 24.72 4.81 14.68
N PHE A 70 23.45 5.18 14.49
CA PHE A 70 22.72 4.95 13.25
C PHE A 70 22.01 6.21 12.74
N ILE A 71 21.92 6.32 11.41
CA ILE A 71 20.93 7.20 10.77
C ILE A 71 19.55 6.53 10.75
N THR A 72 18.49 7.34 10.81
CA THR A 72 17.11 6.86 10.81
C THR A 72 16.32 7.44 9.65
N PHE A 73 15.49 6.60 9.04
CA PHE A 73 14.48 7.04 8.09
C PHE A 73 13.10 6.60 8.55
N SER A 74 12.09 7.42 8.28
CA SER A 74 10.69 7.05 8.49
C SER A 74 9.84 7.45 7.29
N LEU A 75 8.80 6.66 7.03
CA LEU A 75 7.77 6.99 6.06
C LEU A 75 6.45 7.18 6.81
N VAL A 76 5.97 8.42 6.84
CA VAL A 76 4.78 8.81 7.58
C VAL A 76 3.59 8.94 6.62
N LEU A 77 2.47 8.36 7.02
CA LEU A 77 1.20 8.56 6.36
C LEU A 77 0.56 9.86 6.86
N VAL A 78 0.56 10.90 6.03
CA VAL A 78 0.08 12.25 6.41
C VAL A 78 -1.44 12.30 6.51
N THR A 79 -2.12 11.52 5.67
CA THR A 79 -3.59 11.45 5.61
C THR A 79 -4.08 10.16 6.23
N GLN A 80 -5.02 10.22 7.18
CA GLN A 80 -5.58 9.01 7.77
C GLN A 80 -6.27 8.12 6.72
N PRO A 81 -6.06 6.80 6.77
CA PRO A 81 -6.71 5.87 5.86
C PRO A 81 -8.18 5.69 6.26
N LYS A 82 -9.06 5.61 5.26
CA LYS A 82 -10.50 5.32 5.45
C LYS A 82 -10.84 3.84 5.28
N VAL A 83 -9.92 3.07 4.69
CA VAL A 83 -10.06 1.64 4.42
C VAL A 83 -8.73 0.95 4.74
N PRO A 84 -8.73 -0.34 5.10
CA PRO A 84 -7.49 -1.07 5.33
C PRO A 84 -6.61 -1.10 4.08
N MET A 85 -5.29 -0.93 4.25
CA MET A 85 -4.32 -0.98 3.16
C MET A 85 -3.09 -1.80 3.54
N ALA A 86 -2.73 -2.79 2.73
CA ALA A 86 -1.47 -3.50 2.86
C ALA A 86 -0.38 -2.71 2.12
N VAL A 87 0.67 -2.31 2.84
CA VAL A 87 1.72 -1.44 2.33
C VAL A 87 3.07 -2.12 2.46
N SER A 88 3.83 -2.13 1.37
CA SER A 88 5.23 -2.55 1.31
C SER A 88 6.08 -1.32 1.03
N PHE A 89 7.01 -1.03 1.91
CA PHE A 89 7.93 0.08 1.82
C PHE A 89 9.35 -0.45 1.75
N GLU A 90 10.11 -0.02 0.76
CA GLU A 90 11.53 -0.30 0.62
C GLU A 90 12.29 1.03 0.47
N LEU A 91 13.42 1.12 1.14
CA LEU A 91 14.29 2.28 1.11
C LEU A 91 15.72 1.80 0.82
N SER A 92 16.38 2.47 -0.11
CA SER A 92 17.79 2.21 -0.44
C SER A 92 18.59 3.50 -0.54
N LEU A 93 19.86 3.45 -0.14
CA LEU A 93 20.84 4.48 -0.48
C LEU A 93 21.51 4.13 -1.80
N LEU A 94 21.54 5.09 -2.73
CA LEU A 94 22.15 4.92 -4.02
C LEU A 94 23.54 5.57 -4.04
N ASN A 95 24.52 4.87 -4.59
CA ASN A 95 25.81 5.45 -4.90
C ASN A 95 25.72 6.32 -6.17
N GLN A 96 26.84 6.89 -6.61
CA GLN A 96 26.88 7.79 -7.77
C GLN A 96 26.49 7.13 -9.11
N ASP A 97 26.58 5.81 -9.18
CA ASP A 97 26.15 5.02 -10.35
C ASP A 97 24.67 4.64 -10.28
N GLY A 98 23.94 5.10 -9.25
CA GLY A 98 22.54 4.73 -9.02
C GLY A 98 22.35 3.31 -8.49
N LYS A 99 23.40 2.68 -7.93
CA LYS A 99 23.35 1.32 -7.38
C LYS A 99 23.29 1.33 -5.86
N SER A 100 22.66 0.31 -5.29
CA SER A 100 22.62 0.06 -3.84
C SER A 100 23.12 -1.34 -3.54
N SER A 101 23.80 -1.49 -2.40
CA SER A 101 24.10 -2.80 -1.82
C SER A 101 22.92 -3.32 -0.98
N PRO A 102 22.89 -4.64 -0.65
CA PRO A 102 21.90 -5.19 0.26
C PRO A 102 21.92 -4.54 1.64
N ASP A 103 23.10 -4.21 2.19
CA ASP A 103 23.24 -3.57 3.50
C ASP A 103 22.73 -2.12 3.53
N ALA A 104 22.65 -1.50 2.35
CA ALA A 104 22.12 -0.16 2.15
C ALA A 104 20.64 -0.15 1.76
N THR A 105 19.97 -1.31 1.81
CA THR A 105 18.57 -1.48 1.45
C THR A 105 17.79 -2.12 2.60
N LYS A 106 16.65 -1.53 2.98
CA LYS A 106 15.74 -2.11 3.95
C LYS A 106 14.31 -2.07 3.47
N SER A 107 13.54 -3.09 3.82
CA SER A 107 12.11 -3.14 3.52
C SER A 107 11.28 -3.51 4.75
N LEU A 108 10.05 -2.98 4.79
CA LEU A 108 9.03 -3.29 5.77
C LEU A 108 7.69 -3.49 5.07
N LYS A 109 6.86 -4.33 5.68
CA LYS A 109 5.47 -4.55 5.24
C LYS A 109 4.56 -4.40 6.45
N ARG A 110 3.45 -3.67 6.28
CA ARG A 110 2.44 -3.45 7.32
C ARG A 110 1.06 -3.32 6.70
N ILE A 111 0.04 -3.70 7.44
CA ILE A 111 -1.35 -3.33 7.15
C ILE A 111 -1.69 -2.09 7.97
N PHE A 112 -2.09 -1.02 7.29
CA PHE A 112 -2.65 0.18 7.90
C PHE A 112 -4.15 -0.03 8.07
N LYS A 113 -4.63 0.08 9.30
CA LYS A 113 -6.06 0.05 9.63
C LYS A 113 -6.64 1.46 9.61
N GLU A 114 -7.96 1.56 9.58
CA GLU A 114 -8.66 2.84 9.62
C GLU A 114 -8.20 3.67 10.83
N LYS A 115 -7.92 4.96 10.62
CA LYS A 115 -7.43 5.91 11.64
C LYS A 115 -6.05 5.60 12.23
N ASP A 116 -5.31 4.62 11.70
CA ASP A 116 -3.88 4.48 12.04
C ASP A 116 -3.15 5.80 11.72
N SER A 117 -2.30 6.24 12.65
CA SER A 117 -1.50 7.47 12.54
C SER A 117 0.01 7.21 12.49
N ASP A 118 0.43 5.96 12.67
CA ASP A 118 1.83 5.56 12.62
C ASP A 118 2.39 5.52 11.19
N GLY A 119 3.72 5.49 11.10
CA GLY A 119 4.45 5.25 9.86
C GLY A 119 5.26 3.95 9.87
N PHE A 120 6.15 3.84 8.89
CA PHE A 120 7.29 2.93 8.95
C PHE A 120 8.50 3.67 9.51
N THR A 121 9.33 2.97 10.29
CA THR A 121 10.59 3.54 10.80
C THR A 121 11.70 2.50 10.71
N PHE A 122 12.82 2.90 10.12
CA PHE A 122 14.09 2.20 10.16
C PHE A 122 15.02 2.91 11.16
N SER A 123 14.87 2.61 12.45
CA SER A 123 15.64 3.26 13.53
C SER A 123 17.14 2.98 13.48
N ASN A 124 17.53 1.87 12.86
CA ASN A 124 18.90 1.43 12.71
C ASN A 124 19.28 1.27 11.24
N PHE A 125 18.86 2.21 10.36
CA PHE A 125 18.96 2.01 8.91
C PHE A 125 20.38 1.67 8.45
N MET A 126 21.36 2.50 8.81
CA MET A 126 22.77 2.24 8.55
C MET A 126 23.61 2.87 9.67
N GLU A 127 24.68 2.18 10.06
CA GLU A 127 25.65 2.73 11.01
C GLU A 127 26.29 3.99 10.42
N THR A 128 26.43 5.02 11.23
CA THR A 128 27.04 6.30 10.84
C THR A 128 28.47 6.09 10.37
N SER A 129 29.27 5.28 11.06
CA SER A 129 30.65 4.97 10.68
C SER A 129 30.72 4.33 9.29
N LYS A 130 29.82 3.37 9.02
CA LYS A 130 29.70 2.72 7.70
C LYS A 130 29.27 3.71 6.63
N LEU A 131 28.29 4.58 6.91
CA LEU A 131 27.85 5.61 5.99
C LEU A 131 29.01 6.54 5.60
N LEU A 132 29.74 7.05 6.59
CA LEU A 132 30.86 7.97 6.37
C LEU A 132 32.01 7.32 5.58
N ALA A 133 32.21 6.01 5.72
CA ALA A 133 33.20 5.24 4.98
C ALA A 133 32.71 4.73 3.61
N SER A 134 31.42 4.91 3.29
CA SER A 134 30.80 4.39 2.08
C SER A 134 30.82 5.39 0.91
N GLU A 135 30.46 4.91 -0.28
CA GLU A 135 30.28 5.74 -1.48
C GLU A 135 28.90 6.45 -1.53
N TYR A 136 28.03 6.19 -0.55
CA TYR A 136 26.66 6.73 -0.53
C TYR A 136 26.60 8.20 -0.12
N LEU A 137 27.48 8.62 0.78
CA LEU A 137 27.62 10.03 1.18
C LEU A 137 28.68 10.69 0.31
N LYS A 138 28.25 11.51 -0.66
CA LYS A 138 29.16 12.22 -1.56
C LYS A 138 28.73 13.67 -1.71
N ASN A 139 29.69 14.59 -1.71
CA ASN A 139 29.44 16.03 -1.84
C ASN A 139 28.39 16.52 -0.82
N ASP A 140 28.53 16.05 0.42
CA ASP A 140 27.61 16.33 1.53
C ASP A 140 26.14 15.99 1.23
N SER A 141 25.89 15.00 0.36
CA SER A 141 24.56 14.64 -0.10
C SER A 141 24.33 13.12 -0.08
N LEU A 142 23.09 12.72 0.16
CA LEU A 142 22.62 11.34 0.15
C LEU A 142 21.52 11.18 -0.90
N LEU A 143 21.72 10.29 -1.87
CA LEU A 143 20.67 9.92 -2.81
C LEU A 143 19.90 8.71 -2.25
N VAL A 144 18.61 8.90 -2.06
CA VAL A 144 17.72 7.90 -1.46
C VAL A 144 16.69 7.47 -2.49
N GLN A 145 16.50 6.16 -2.67
CA GLN A 145 15.38 5.60 -3.43
C GLN A 145 14.33 5.02 -2.49
N CYS A 146 13.11 5.56 -2.57
CA CYS A 146 11.95 5.15 -1.81
C CYS A 146 10.96 4.45 -2.74
N SER A 147 10.78 3.15 -2.57
CA SER A 147 9.83 2.34 -3.30
C SER A 147 8.63 2.02 -2.39
N LEU A 148 7.43 2.34 -2.84
CA LEU A 148 6.21 2.11 -2.09
C LEU A 148 5.19 1.36 -2.93
N GLN A 149 4.65 0.27 -2.39
CA GLN A 149 3.53 -0.47 -2.97
C GLN A 149 2.37 -0.49 -1.97
N VAL A 150 1.17 -0.14 -2.44
CA VAL A 150 -0.06 -0.11 -1.63
C VAL A 150 -1.10 -0.99 -2.29
N LYS A 151 -1.69 -1.91 -1.52
CA LYS A 151 -2.81 -2.75 -1.94
C LYS A 151 -4.01 -2.44 -1.06
N LYS A 152 -5.16 -2.15 -1.67
CA LYS A 152 -6.40 -1.83 -0.93
C LYS A 152 -7.64 -2.41 -1.61
N PRO A 153 -8.67 -2.77 -0.83
CA PRO A 153 -9.95 -3.19 -1.40
C PRO A 153 -10.68 -2.00 -2.04
N SER A 154 -11.34 -2.27 -3.14
CA SER A 154 -12.21 -1.38 -3.91
C SER A 154 -13.49 -2.17 -4.16
N CYS A 155 -14.51 -1.93 -3.32
CA CYS A 155 -15.81 -2.54 -3.50
C CYS A 155 -16.74 -1.56 -4.21
N THR A 156 -17.26 -1.95 -5.36
CA THR A 156 -18.28 -1.19 -6.10
C THR A 156 -19.55 -2.03 -6.15
N GLU A 157 -20.65 -1.48 -5.65
CA GLU A 157 -21.98 -2.04 -5.89
C GLU A 157 -22.37 -1.71 -7.33
N LYS A 158 -22.60 -2.74 -8.15
CA LYS A 158 -23.16 -2.55 -9.50
C LYS A 158 -24.57 -3.12 -9.51
N THR A 159 -25.57 -2.25 -9.67
CA THR A 159 -26.92 -2.69 -10.02
C THR A 159 -26.90 -3.23 -11.44
N MET A 160 -26.76 -4.55 -11.59
CA MET A 160 -26.96 -5.20 -12.88
C MET A 160 -28.44 -5.54 -13.02
N LYS A 161 -29.13 -4.93 -13.98
CA LYS A 161 -30.41 -5.48 -14.44
C LYS A 161 -30.09 -6.76 -15.21
N ILE A 162 -29.94 -7.87 -14.50
CA ILE A 162 -29.92 -9.19 -15.12
C ILE A 162 -31.34 -9.37 -15.65
N VAL A 163 -31.51 -9.26 -16.96
CA VAL A 163 -32.74 -9.70 -17.62
C VAL A 163 -32.76 -11.20 -17.44
N VAL A 164 -33.54 -11.67 -16.47
CA VAL A 164 -33.81 -13.09 -16.31
C VAL A 164 -34.72 -13.43 -17.49
N PRO A 165 -34.29 -14.28 -18.45
CA PRO A 165 -35.20 -14.75 -19.47
C PRO A 165 -36.41 -15.39 -18.75
N PRO A 166 -37.65 -15.11 -19.17
CA PRO A 166 -38.84 -15.69 -18.55
C PRO A 166 -38.64 -17.20 -18.42
N PRO A 167 -39.01 -17.81 -17.28
CA PRO A 167 -38.89 -19.26 -17.14
C PRO A 167 -39.63 -19.91 -18.31
N GLU A 168 -38.91 -20.66 -19.15
CA GLU A 168 -39.47 -21.46 -20.24
C GLU A 168 -40.24 -22.68 -19.71
N MET A 169 -41.03 -22.49 -18.65
CA MET A 169 -41.88 -23.53 -18.06
C MET A 169 -43.01 -23.91 -19.02
N ASN A 170 -43.25 -23.14 -20.07
CA ASN A 170 -44.33 -23.37 -21.04
C ASN A 170 -43.88 -24.17 -22.28
N GLN A 171 -42.57 -24.41 -22.47
CA GLN A 171 -42.07 -25.14 -23.66
C GLN A 171 -41.72 -26.61 -23.39
N HIS A 172 -41.63 -27.03 -22.11
CA HIS A 172 -41.33 -28.42 -21.75
C HIS A 172 -42.56 -29.30 -21.47
N PHE A 173 -43.79 -28.77 -21.57
CA PHE A 173 -45.01 -29.59 -21.47
C PHE A 173 -45.48 -30.18 -22.82
N GLY A 174 -44.85 -29.80 -23.94
CA GLY A 174 -45.21 -30.31 -25.27
C GLY A 174 -44.69 -31.71 -25.59
N TRP A 175 -43.61 -32.17 -24.93
CA TRP A 175 -43.02 -33.48 -25.21
C TRP A 175 -43.68 -34.62 -24.40
N LEU A 176 -44.35 -34.31 -23.28
CA LEU A 176 -44.96 -35.35 -22.43
C LEU A 176 -46.34 -35.84 -22.88
N PHE A 177 -46.83 -35.41 -24.05
CA PHE A 177 -48.09 -35.90 -24.64
C PHE A 177 -47.89 -36.92 -25.77
N GLY A 178 -46.65 -37.36 -26.03
CA GLY A 178 -46.31 -38.26 -27.15
C GLY A 178 -46.04 -39.72 -26.79
N SER A 179 -45.99 -40.12 -25.52
CA SER A 179 -45.73 -41.52 -25.14
C SER A 179 -46.96 -42.16 -24.50
N LYS A 180 -47.60 -43.06 -25.25
CA LYS A 180 -48.61 -44.02 -24.77
C LYS A 180 -48.16 -44.69 -23.47
N GLY A 181 -48.99 -44.65 -22.43
CA GLY A 181 -48.73 -45.35 -21.16
C GLY A 181 -49.85 -45.25 -20.14
N ALA A 182 -50.93 -46.02 -20.38
CA ALA A 182 -51.81 -46.71 -19.42
C ALA A 182 -52.60 -45.95 -18.31
N ASP A 183 -53.93 -46.01 -18.47
CA ASP A 183 -54.99 -46.46 -17.56
C ASP A 183 -55.16 -45.86 -16.14
N VAL A 184 -56.14 -44.96 -15.99
CA VAL A 184 -56.85 -44.75 -14.72
C VAL A 184 -58.34 -44.51 -14.99
N THR A 185 -59.17 -45.49 -14.61
CA THR A 185 -60.64 -45.38 -14.59
C THR A 185 -61.09 -44.80 -13.25
N PHE A 186 -61.75 -43.64 -13.25
CA PHE A 186 -62.37 -43.09 -12.05
C PHE A 186 -63.75 -43.72 -11.84
N HIS A 187 -63.98 -44.35 -10.69
CA HIS A 187 -65.31 -44.66 -10.18
C HIS A 187 -65.70 -43.63 -9.12
N TYR A 188 -66.93 -43.14 -9.20
CA TYR A 188 -67.55 -42.30 -8.18
C TYR A 188 -68.51 -43.16 -7.36
N SER A 189 -68.44 -43.06 -6.03
CA SER A 189 -69.43 -43.55 -5.07
C SER A 189 -69.69 -42.47 -4.04
#